data_AF-A0A9B0BUX6-F1
#
_entry.id   AF-A0A9B0BUX6-F1
#
_cell.length_a   1.000
_cell.length_b   1.000
_cell.length_c   1.000
_cell.angle_alpha   90.00
_cell.angle_beta   90.00
_cell.angle_gamma   90.00
#
_symmetry.space_group_name_H-M   'P 1'
#
loop_
_entity.id
_entity.type
_entity.pdbx_description
1 polymer ?
#
loop_
_entity_poly.entity_id
_entity_poly.type
_entity_poly.pdbx_seq_one_letter_code
_entity_poly.pdbx_strand_id
1 'polypeptide(L)'
;MAQLPSPFISHTRKVCSLYKRALRAIEDQNIRRHEFRYNAILLRQRFEKNRNIPDARIAKKLLLEGEEELYENMHPDPSKFPNSPGGICHGRFVIPPDAVMDFWDPIEKARYPKYFAEREKLKAEYEKLYKKLYAETPAETEQGKTNK
;
A
#
# COMPACT_ATOMS: atom_id res chain seq x y z
N MET A 1 -8.42 13.95 -4.57
CA MET A 1 -8.81 12.82 -5.44
C MET A 1 -8.12 11.58 -4.91
N ALA A 2 -8.87 10.52 -4.59
CA ALA A 2 -8.25 9.24 -4.22
C ALA A 2 -7.59 8.67 -5.47
N GLN A 3 -6.25 8.56 -5.47
CA GLN A 3 -5.55 7.85 -6.54
C GLN A 3 -5.92 6.37 -6.42
N LEU A 4 -6.81 5.89 -7.28
CA LEU A 4 -7.05 4.46 -7.43
C LEU A 4 -5.70 3.82 -7.79
N PRO A 5 -5.29 2.74 -7.12
CA PRO A 5 -4.04 2.07 -7.45
C PRO A 5 -4.12 1.56 -8.89
N SER A 6 -3.43 2.25 -9.81
CA SER A 6 -3.39 1.84 -11.21
C SER A 6 -2.70 0.47 -11.30
N PRO A 7 -3.24 -0.48 -12.10
CA PRO A 7 -2.62 -1.79 -12.29
C PRO A 7 -1.26 -1.71 -13.01
N PHE A 8 -0.97 -0.60 -13.69
CA PHE A 8 0.26 -0.41 -14.43
C PHE A 8 1.39 0.08 -13.51
N ILE A 9 2.44 -0.74 -13.41
CA ILE A 9 3.65 -0.42 -12.63
C ILE A 9 4.76 -0.05 -13.61
N SER A 10 5.33 1.15 -13.47
CA SER A 10 6.47 1.60 -14.26
C SER A 10 7.70 0.71 -14.04
N HIS A 11 8.58 0.63 -15.05
CA HIS A 11 9.83 -0.13 -14.93
C HIS A 11 10.68 0.34 -13.73
N THR A 12 10.78 1.66 -13.52
CA THR A 12 11.50 2.24 -12.39
C THR A 12 10.96 1.77 -11.04
N ARG A 13 9.62 1.70 -10.88
CA ARG A 13 8.99 1.21 -9.65
C ARG A 13 9.25 -0.28 -9.44
N LYS A 14 9.31 -1.08 -10.50
CA LYS A 14 9.70 -2.51 -10.42
C LYS A 14 11.14 -2.66 -9.94
N VAL A 15 12.08 -1.89 -10.51
CA VAL A 15 13.49 -1.90 -10.09
C VAL A 15 13.65 -1.47 -8.62
N CYS A 16 12.97 -0.39 -8.20
CA CYS A 16 12.99 0.04 -6.80
C CYS A 16 12.40 -1.00 -5.84
N SER A 17 11.33 -1.70 -6.27
CA SER A 17 10.73 -2.79 -5.51
C SER A 17 11.69 -3.97 -5.37
N LEU A 18 12.33 -4.39 -6.47
CA LEU A 18 13.34 -5.45 -6.48
C LEU A 18 14.51 -5.10 -5.55
N TYR A 19 15.06 -3.88 -5.64
CA TYR A 19 16.14 -3.43 -4.77
C TYR A 19 15.76 -3.47 -3.28
N LYS A 20 14.57 -2.98 -2.92
CA LYS A 20 14.09 -3.02 -1.54
C LYS A 20 13.93 -4.46 -1.04
N ARG A 21 13.37 -5.35 -1.86
CA ARG A 21 13.20 -6.77 -1.53
C ARG A 21 14.55 -7.48 -1.37
N ALA A 22 15.51 -7.22 -2.27
CA ALA A 22 16.86 -7.75 -2.20
C ALA A 22 17.59 -7.31 -0.92
N LEU A 23 17.46 -6.06 -0.52
CA LEU A 23 18.02 -5.60 0.76
C LEU A 23 17.41 -6.34 1.96
N ARG A 24 16.10 -6.59 1.96
CA ARG A 24 15.45 -7.36 3.04
C ARG A 24 15.90 -8.81 3.05
N ALA A 25 16.02 -9.44 1.89
CA ALA A 25 16.55 -10.80 1.80
C ALA A 25 17.99 -10.88 2.35
N ILE A 26 18.86 -9.91 2.04
CA ILE A 26 20.21 -9.83 2.62
C ILE A 26 20.15 -9.63 4.13
N GLU A 27 19.24 -8.81 4.64
CA GLU A 27 19.05 -8.60 6.07
C GLU A 27 18.58 -9.87 6.79
N ASP A 28 17.69 -10.64 6.16
CA ASP A 28 17.18 -11.91 6.70
C ASP A 28 18.29 -12.97 6.77
N GLN A 29 19.19 -13.00 5.78
CA GLN A 29 20.32 -13.94 5.75
C GLN A 29 21.47 -13.55 6.71
N ASN A 30 21.60 -12.26 7.06
CA ASN A 30 22.70 -11.74 7.86
C ASN A 30 22.21 -11.23 9.22
N ILE A 31 22.40 -12.03 10.27
CA ILE A 31 21.98 -11.68 11.65
C ILE A 31 22.75 -10.44 12.15
N ARG A 32 24.05 -10.32 11.80
CA ARG A 32 24.91 -9.24 12.29
C ARG A 32 24.83 -8.00 11.42
N ARG A 33 24.74 -6.84 12.07
CA ARG A 33 24.52 -5.57 11.37
C ARG A 33 25.66 -5.16 10.43
N HIS A 34 26.91 -5.44 10.78
CA HIS A 34 28.07 -5.07 9.96
C HIS A 34 28.17 -5.92 8.69
N GLU A 35 27.91 -7.22 8.78
CA GLU A 35 27.85 -8.13 7.61
C GLU A 35 26.73 -7.69 6.65
N PHE A 36 25.53 -7.42 7.18
CA PHE A 36 24.43 -6.84 6.39
C PHE A 36 24.86 -5.54 5.69
N ARG A 37 25.48 -4.59 6.41
CA ARG A 37 25.86 -3.28 5.85
C ARG A 37 26.87 -3.42 4.72
N TYR A 38 27.85 -4.30 4.86
CA TYR A 38 28.82 -4.59 3.82
C TYR A 38 28.13 -5.13 2.56
N ASN A 39 27.30 -6.16 2.71
CA ASN A 39 26.57 -6.78 1.61
C ASN A 39 25.57 -5.81 0.93
N ALA A 40 24.92 -4.94 1.70
CA ALA A 40 24.02 -3.92 1.19
C ALA A 40 24.73 -2.89 0.28
N ILE A 41 25.97 -2.52 0.62
CA ILE A 41 26.78 -1.61 -0.21
C ILE A 41 27.19 -2.31 -1.51
N LEU A 42 27.62 -3.57 -1.45
CA LEU A 42 27.94 -4.36 -2.65
C LEU A 42 26.72 -4.47 -3.57
N LEU A 43 25.54 -4.75 -3.01
CA LEU A 43 24.29 -4.76 -3.77
C LEU A 43 24.03 -3.39 -4.41
N ARG A 44 24.15 -2.29 -3.66
CA ARG A 44 23.95 -0.95 -4.22
C ARG A 44 24.89 -0.67 -5.37
N GLN A 45 26.17 -1.05 -5.25
CA GLN A 45 27.15 -0.88 -6.30
C GLN A 45 26.77 -1.67 -7.57
N ARG A 46 26.24 -2.89 -7.45
CA ARG A 46 25.73 -3.67 -8.59
C ARG A 46 24.59 -2.93 -9.32
N PHE A 47 23.65 -2.35 -8.59
CA PHE A 47 22.55 -1.58 -9.18
C PHE A 47 23.03 -0.27 -9.83
N GLU A 48 23.98 0.46 -9.22
CA GLU A 48 24.52 1.70 -9.79
C GLU A 48 25.30 1.44 -11.09
N LYS A 49 26.05 0.32 -11.19
CA LYS A 49 26.73 -0.08 -12.43
C LYS A 49 25.77 -0.19 -13.61
N ASN A 50 24.53 -0.65 -13.37
CA ASN A 50 23.51 -0.88 -14.38
C ASN A 50 22.46 0.24 -14.45
N ARG A 51 22.73 1.43 -13.87
CA ARG A 51 21.76 2.52 -13.77
C ARG A 51 21.42 3.17 -15.12
N ASN A 52 22.41 3.31 -15.99
CA ASN A 52 22.30 4.07 -17.25
C ASN A 52 22.30 3.13 -18.47
N ILE A 53 21.30 2.25 -18.57
CA ILE A 53 21.15 1.36 -19.72
C ILE A 53 20.17 2.00 -20.72
N PRO A 54 20.59 2.30 -21.96
CA PRO A 54 19.73 2.96 -22.94
C PRO A 54 18.69 2.01 -23.55
N ASP A 55 18.99 0.71 -23.67
CA ASP A 55 18.08 -0.28 -24.25
C ASP A 55 17.12 -0.87 -23.20
N ALA A 56 15.83 -0.60 -23.38
CA ALA A 56 14.76 -1.10 -22.53
C ALA A 56 14.64 -2.64 -22.53
N ARG A 57 15.04 -3.32 -23.61
CA ARG A 57 15.00 -4.79 -23.68
C ARG A 57 16.02 -5.41 -22.74
N ILE A 58 17.23 -4.87 -22.74
CA ILE A 58 18.33 -5.29 -21.86
C ILE A 58 17.95 -5.00 -20.41
N ALA A 59 17.45 -3.79 -20.12
CA ALA A 59 17.01 -3.43 -18.77
C ALA A 59 15.90 -4.36 -18.24
N LYS A 60 14.94 -4.76 -19.09
CA LYS A 60 13.91 -5.72 -18.73
C LYS A 60 14.49 -7.12 -18.48
N LYS A 61 15.43 -7.57 -19.31
CA LYS A 61 16.09 -8.87 -19.16
C LYS A 61 16.84 -8.94 -17.82
N LEU A 62 17.66 -7.94 -17.51
CA LEU A 62 18.38 -7.86 -16.22
C LEU A 62 17.44 -7.82 -15.01
N LEU A 63 16.28 -7.18 -15.15
CA LEU A 63 15.27 -7.19 -14.10
C LEU A 63 14.75 -8.61 -13.84
N LEU A 64 14.43 -9.35 -14.90
CA LEU A 64 13.95 -10.73 -14.77
C LEU A 64 15.02 -11.64 -14.15
N GLU A 65 16.26 -11.55 -14.62
CA GLU A 65 17.40 -12.27 -14.04
C GLU A 65 17.60 -11.93 -12.56
N GLY A 66 17.44 -10.66 -12.17
CA GLY A 66 17.51 -10.24 -10.78
C GLY A 66 16.34 -10.72 -9.91
N GLU A 67 15.15 -10.89 -10.50
CA GLU A 67 14.00 -11.49 -9.80
C GLU A 67 14.20 -13.00 -9.58
N GLU A 68 14.77 -13.70 -10.56
CA GLU A 68 15.16 -15.12 -10.45
C GLU A 68 16.25 -15.31 -9.38
N GLU A 69 17.32 -14.51 -9.43
CA GLU A 69 18.40 -14.52 -8.42
C GLU A 69 17.85 -14.26 -7.01
N LEU A 70 16.90 -13.32 -6.86
CA LEU A 70 16.29 -13.07 -5.56
C LEU A 70 15.50 -14.28 -5.06
N TYR A 71 14.73 -14.92 -5.94
CA TYR A 71 13.89 -16.06 -5.57
C TYR A 71 14.74 -17.21 -5.04
N GLU A 72 15.86 -17.51 -5.70
CA GLU A 72 16.80 -18.57 -5.29
C GLU A 72 17.47 -18.28 -3.94
N ASN A 73 17.77 -17.01 -3.65
CA ASN A 73 18.50 -16.60 -2.45
C ASN A 73 17.60 -16.19 -1.26
N MET A 74 16.29 -16.34 -1.39
CA MET A 74 15.34 -15.91 -0.36
C MET A 74 15.41 -16.82 0.87
N HIS A 75 15.39 -16.22 2.07
CA HIS A 75 15.31 -17.00 3.30
C HIS A 75 13.94 -17.71 3.39
N PRO A 76 13.86 -18.99 3.82
CA PRO A 76 12.60 -19.72 3.93
C PRO A 76 11.57 -19.05 4.86
N ASP A 77 12.05 -18.40 5.92
CA ASP A 77 11.24 -17.65 6.88
C ASP A 77 11.73 -16.20 7.02
N PRO A 78 11.32 -15.28 6.12
CA PRO A 78 11.82 -13.91 6.10
C PRO A 78 11.24 -13.08 7.24
N SER A 79 12.05 -12.19 7.83
CA SER A 79 11.61 -11.34 8.93
C SER A 79 10.52 -10.36 8.49
N LYS A 80 9.40 -10.35 9.21
CA LYS A 80 8.30 -9.39 9.00
C LYS A 80 8.19 -8.45 10.17
N PHE A 81 7.97 -7.16 9.88
CA PHE A 81 7.65 -6.20 10.92
C PHE A 81 6.34 -6.57 11.61
N PRO A 82 6.21 -6.36 12.94
CA PRO A 82 5.08 -6.88 13.70
C PRO A 82 3.71 -6.52 13.12
N ASN A 83 3.50 -5.26 12.72
CA ASN A 83 2.22 -4.77 12.21
C ASN A 83 2.06 -4.90 10.68
N SER A 84 3.11 -5.31 9.96
CA SER A 84 3.03 -5.51 8.50
C SER A 84 2.29 -6.80 8.18
N PRO A 85 1.68 -6.94 6.99
CA PRO A 85 1.08 -8.20 6.55
C PRO A 85 2.04 -9.38 6.73
N GLY A 86 1.55 -10.44 7.40
CA GLY A 86 2.35 -11.62 7.77
C GLY A 86 3.19 -11.47 9.05
N GLY A 87 3.16 -10.31 9.71
CA GLY A 87 3.79 -10.10 11.01
C GLY A 87 2.92 -10.56 12.19
N ILE A 88 3.57 -10.81 13.34
CA ILE A 88 2.94 -11.35 14.56
C ILE A 88 1.86 -10.47 15.21
N CYS A 89 1.80 -9.19 14.88
CA CYS A 89 0.81 -8.23 15.38
C CYS A 89 -0.18 -7.79 14.29
N HIS A 90 -0.05 -8.31 13.07
CA HIS A 90 -0.91 -7.92 11.97
C HIS A 90 -2.37 -8.32 12.23
N GLY A 91 -3.28 -7.35 12.14
CA GLY A 91 -4.69 -7.58 12.42
C GLY A 91 -5.00 -7.95 13.87
N ARG A 92 -4.06 -7.76 14.81
CA ARG A 92 -4.28 -8.07 16.24
C ARG A 92 -5.43 -7.26 16.83
N PHE A 93 -5.58 -6.01 16.39
CA PHE A 93 -6.65 -5.12 16.82
C PHE A 93 -7.53 -4.79 15.63
N VAL A 94 -8.81 -5.15 15.72
CA VAL A 94 -9.84 -4.74 14.76
C VAL A 94 -10.49 -3.47 15.30
N ILE A 95 -10.40 -2.39 14.54
CA ILE A 95 -11.10 -1.15 14.87
C ILE A 95 -12.50 -1.26 14.25
N PRO A 96 -13.58 -1.28 15.06
CA PRO A 96 -14.93 -1.34 14.52
C PRO A 96 -15.23 -0.08 13.71
N PRO A 97 -16.08 -0.16 12.67
CA PRO A 97 -16.48 1.02 11.92
C PRO A 97 -17.26 1.99 12.81
N ASP A 98 -17.11 3.30 12.58
CA ASP A 98 -17.78 4.34 13.37
C ASP A 98 -19.31 4.18 13.39
N ALA A 99 -19.89 3.65 12.31
CA ALA A 99 -21.32 3.35 12.21
C ALA A 99 -21.87 2.47 13.34
N VAL A 100 -21.02 1.68 14.03
CA VAL A 100 -21.45 0.88 15.19
C VAL A 100 -22.03 1.76 16.30
N MET A 101 -21.53 2.99 16.46
CA MET A 101 -22.01 3.94 17.48
C MET A 101 -23.45 4.39 17.24
N ASP A 102 -24.00 4.21 16.04
CA ASP A 102 -25.39 4.56 15.74
C ASP A 102 -26.39 3.57 16.31
N PHE A 103 -25.98 2.32 16.50
CA PHE A 103 -26.83 1.25 17.02
C PHE A 103 -26.91 1.24 18.56
N TRP A 104 -26.18 2.11 19.26
CA TRP A 104 -26.22 2.22 20.72
C TRP A 104 -27.59 2.69 21.23
N ASP A 105 -27.97 2.22 22.42
CA ASP A 105 -29.20 2.63 23.10
C ASP A 105 -29.14 4.13 23.47
N PRO A 106 -30.23 4.91 23.32
CA PRO A 106 -30.29 6.29 23.80
C PRO A 106 -29.76 6.52 25.22
N ILE A 107 -29.95 5.58 26.15
CA ILE A 107 -29.43 5.67 27.53
C ILE A 107 -27.90 5.61 27.54
N GLU A 108 -27.30 4.74 26.73
CA GLU A 108 -25.84 4.64 26.59
C GLU A 108 -25.26 5.88 25.90
N LYS A 109 -25.97 6.44 24.92
CA LYS A 109 -25.60 7.71 24.28
C LYS A 109 -25.67 8.88 25.24
N ALA A 110 -26.70 8.92 26.09
CA ALA A 110 -26.89 9.97 27.09
C ALA A 110 -25.74 10.04 28.12
N ARG A 111 -25.00 8.95 28.31
CA ARG A 111 -23.78 8.94 29.14
C ARG A 111 -22.66 9.81 28.57
N TYR A 112 -22.62 10.01 27.25
CA TYR A 112 -21.56 10.75 26.56
C TYR A 112 -22.11 11.91 25.71
N PRO A 113 -22.79 12.89 26.33
CA PRO A 113 -23.58 13.89 25.60
C PRO A 113 -22.73 14.78 24.69
N LYS A 114 -21.53 15.16 25.13
CA LYS A 114 -20.60 15.98 24.34
C LYS A 114 -20.13 15.27 23.07
N TYR A 115 -19.74 13.99 23.20
CA TYR A 115 -19.24 13.18 22.09
C TYR A 115 -20.31 13.01 21.01
N PHE A 116 -21.54 12.62 21.38
CA PHE A 116 -22.61 12.42 20.41
C PHE A 116 -23.08 13.75 19.78
N ALA A 117 -23.09 14.86 20.53
CA ALA A 117 -23.41 16.18 19.97
C ALA A 117 -22.37 16.64 18.92
N GLU A 118 -21.08 16.37 19.14
CA GLU A 118 -20.03 16.67 18.15
C GLU A 118 -20.12 15.74 16.94
N ARG A 119 -20.44 14.46 17.14
CA ARG A 119 -20.60 13.46 16.07
C ARG A 119 -21.73 13.81 15.10
N GLU A 120 -22.88 14.27 15.59
CA GLU A 120 -23.99 14.69 14.71
C GLU A 120 -23.62 15.90 13.83
N LYS A 121 -22.80 16.83 14.34
CA LYS A 121 -22.27 17.94 13.53
C LYS A 121 -21.38 17.42 12.40
N LEU A 122 -20.47 16.48 12.72
CA LEU A 122 -19.56 15.87 11.73
C LEU A 122 -20.32 15.12 10.63
N LYS A 123 -21.40 14.41 10.98
CA LYS A 123 -22.26 13.74 9.99
C LYS A 123 -22.91 14.72 9.03
N ALA A 124 -23.49 15.80 9.55
CA ALA A 124 -24.10 16.84 8.73
C ALA A 124 -23.07 17.53 7.82
N GLU A 125 -21.84 17.75 8.29
CA GLU A 125 -20.74 18.26 7.48
C GLU A 125 -20.33 17.26 6.38
N TYR A 126 -20.25 15.97 6.72
CA TYR A 126 -19.91 14.92 5.77
C TYR A 126 -20.96 14.79 4.66
N GLU A 127 -22.25 14.86 4.97
CA GLU A 127 -23.32 14.86 3.96
C GLU A 127 -23.21 16.03 2.98
N LYS A 128 -22.90 17.23 3.48
CA LYS A 128 -22.66 18.40 2.62
C LYS A 128 -21.44 18.21 1.73
N LEU A 129 -20.35 17.69 2.29
CA LEU A 129 -19.13 17.39 1.55
C LEU A 129 -19.36 16.32 0.48
N TYR A 130 -20.12 15.27 0.80
CA TYR A 130 -20.46 14.18 -0.12
C TYR A 130 -21.25 14.72 -1.31
N LYS A 131 -22.33 15.47 -1.07
CA LYS A 131 -23.13 16.12 -2.13
C LYS A 131 -22.32 17.08 -3.00
N LYS A 132 -21.29 17.72 -2.43
CA LYS A 132 -20.38 18.61 -3.17
C LYS A 132 -19.40 17.85 -4.06
N LEU A 133 -18.82 16.74 -3.57
CA LEU A 133 -17.85 15.93 -4.30
C LEU A 133 -18.50 15.06 -5.37
N TYR A 134 -19.65 14.51 -5.03
CA TYR A 134 -20.48 13.64 -5.87
C TYR A 134 -21.82 14.33 -6.07
N ALA A 135 -21.80 15.55 -6.61
CA ALA A 135 -23.01 16.09 -7.22
C ALA A 135 -23.51 15.04 -8.22
N GLU A 136 -24.81 14.73 -8.19
CA GLU A 136 -25.42 13.77 -9.11
C GLU A 136 -24.91 14.09 -10.51
N THR A 137 -24.11 13.17 -11.07
CA THR A 137 -23.86 13.18 -12.51
C THR A 137 -25.24 13.30 -13.14
N PRO A 138 -25.53 14.32 -13.98
CA PRO A 138 -26.83 14.40 -14.64
C PRO A 138 -27.09 13.01 -15.20
N ALA A 139 -28.20 12.42 -14.77
CA ALA A 139 -28.58 11.05 -15.02
C ALA A 139 -28.08 10.66 -16.40
N GLU A 140 -27.28 9.58 -16.49
CA GLU A 140 -26.78 9.01 -17.73
C GLU A 140 -27.78 9.29 -18.86
N THR A 141 -27.54 10.37 -19.61
CA THR A 141 -28.48 10.82 -20.63
C THR A 141 -28.39 9.76 -21.71
N GLU A 142 -29.32 8.81 -21.66
CA GLU A 142 -30.07 8.11 -22.72
C GLU A 142 -29.56 8.21 -24.19
N GLN A 143 -28.24 8.25 -24.45
CA GLN A 143 -27.70 8.50 -25.80
C GLN A 143 -26.62 7.50 -26.23
N GLY A 144 -26.46 6.38 -25.51
CA GLY A 144 -25.57 5.28 -25.89
C GLY A 144 -26.26 3.99 -26.36
N LYS A 145 -27.59 3.85 -26.19
CA LYS A 145 -28.34 2.61 -26.53
C LYS A 145 -29.07 2.63 -27.88
N THR A 146 -28.87 3.69 -28.67
CA THR A 146 -29.39 3.75 -30.05
C THR A 146 -28.27 4.15 -30.99
N ASN A 147 -27.46 3.19 -31.40
CA ASN A 147 -26.91 3.13 -32.76
C ASN A 147 -26.21 1.79 -33.00
N LYS A 148 -26.87 0.98 -33.83
CA LYS A 148 -26.38 -0.09 -34.72
C LYS A 148 -25.50 -1.19 -34.16
#